data_AF-A0A2G9YQC9-F1
#
_entry.id   AF-A0A2G9YQC9-F1
#
_cell.length_a   1.000
_cell.length_b   1.000
_cell.length_c   1.000
_cell.angle_alpha   90.00
_cell.angle_beta   90.00
_cell.angle_gamma   90.00
#
_symmetry.space_group_name_H-M   'P 1'
#
loop_
_entity.id
_entity.type
_entity.pdbx_description
1 polymer ?
#
loop_
_entity_poly.entity_id
_entity_poly.type
_entity_poly.pdbx_seq_one_letter_code
_entity_poly.pdbx_strand_id
1 'polypeptide(L)' 'MFRKVALKLIVVYQKTLSLDHGPLRHRYRGGYCRYRPTCSQYTYQAIEKYGVWRGSGLGLLRIFRCHPWSKGGFDPVK' A
#
# COMPACT_ATOMS: atom_id res chain seq x y z
N MET A 1 -15.64 -14.44 3.69
CA MET A 1 -15.17 -14.63 2.30
C MET A 1 -14.56 -13.39 1.67
N PHE A 2 -15.27 -12.25 1.64
CA PHE A 2 -14.84 -11.01 0.94
C PHE A 2 -13.45 -10.48 1.31
N ARG A 3 -13.05 -10.56 2.59
CA ARG A 3 -11.74 -10.08 3.06
C ARG A 3 -10.56 -10.82 2.41
N LYS A 4 -10.63 -12.15 2.26
CA LYS A 4 -9.56 -12.94 1.62
C LYS A 4 -9.50 -12.71 0.10
N VAL A 5 -10.65 -12.46 -0.54
CA VAL A 5 -10.72 -12.14 -1.97
C VAL A 5 -10.10 -10.77 -2.24
N ALA A 6 -10.44 -9.75 -1.45
CA ALA A 6 -9.85 -8.43 -1.57
C ALA A 6 -8.34 -8.43 -1.31
N LEU A 7 -7.88 -9.15 -0.28
CA LEU A 7 -6.45 -9.31 -0.02
C LEU A 7 -5.74 -10.04 -1.17
N LYS A 8 -6.34 -11.10 -1.73
CA LYS A 8 -5.79 -11.79 -2.92
C LYS A 8 -5.72 -10.86 -4.13
N LEU A 9 -6.74 -10.03 -4.38
CA LEU A 9 -6.74 -9.07 -5.48
C LEU A 9 -5.63 -8.01 -5.32
N ILE A 10 -5.43 -7.51 -4.10
CA ILE A 10 -4.34 -6.56 -3.80
C ILE A 10 -2.97 -7.22 -4.00
N VAL A 11 -2.80 -8.48 -3.58
CA VAL A 11 -1.55 -9.22 -3.77
C VAL A 11 -1.30 -9.56 -5.24
N VAL A 12 -2.34 -9.90 -5.99
CA VAL A 12 -2.24 -10.13 -7.44
C VAL A 12 -1.85 -8.83 -8.14
N TYR A 13 -2.51 -7.71 -7.83
CA TYR A 13 -2.14 -6.38 -8.33
C TYR A 13 -0.69 -5.99 -7.97
N GLN A 14 -0.27 -6.27 -6.73
CA GLN A 14 1.12 -6.05 -6.29
C GLN A 14 2.13 -6.91 -7.07
N LYS A 15 1.74 -8.11 -7.51
CA LYS A 15 2.62 -9.03 -8.25
C LYS A 15 2.63 -8.82 -9.76
N THR A 16 1.54 -8.36 -10.36
CA THR A 16 1.39 -8.28 -11.82
C THR A 16 1.61 -6.87 -12.38
N LEU A 17 1.26 -5.82 -11.63
CA LEU A 17 1.23 -4.44 -12.13
C LEU A 17 2.05 -3.45 -11.30
N SER A 18 2.34 -3.76 -10.02
CA SER A 18 3.08 -2.83 -9.16
C SER A 18 4.59 -2.86 -9.41
N LEU A 19 5.11 -1.72 -9.87
CA LEU A 19 6.53 -1.41 -10.06
C LEU A 19 7.39 -1.52 -8.78
N ASP A 20 6.79 -1.64 -7.59
CA ASP A 20 7.49 -1.71 -6.30
C ASP A 20 7.90 -3.14 -5.86
N HIS A 21 7.33 -4.21 -6.46
CA HIS A 21 7.65 -5.61 -6.14
C HIS A 21 8.06 -6.46 -7.34
N GLY A 22 7.89 -5.96 -8.57
CA GLY A 22 8.36 -6.59 -9.80
C GLY A 22 9.84 -6.31 -10.12
N PRO A 23 10.36 -6.78 -11.26
CA PRO A 23 11.75 -6.61 -11.70
C PRO A 23 12.18 -5.13 -11.86
N LEU A 24 11.20 -4.22 -11.96
CA LEU A 24 11.41 -2.78 -12.02
C LEU A 24 11.66 -2.11 -10.65
N ARG A 25 11.61 -2.85 -9.54
CA ARG A 25 11.99 -2.36 -8.20
C ARG A 25 13.41 -1.76 -8.18
N HIS A 26 14.29 -2.28 -9.02
CA HIS A 26 15.65 -1.76 -9.23
C HIS A 26 15.66 -0.33 -9.82
N ARG A 27 14.67 0.04 -10.64
CA ARG A 27 14.58 1.34 -11.33
C ARG A 27 14.13 2.47 -10.40
N TYR A 28 13.42 2.16 -9.32
CA TYR A 28 12.88 3.13 -8.35
C TYR A 28 13.38 2.86 -6.93
N ARG A 29 14.71 2.92 -6.74
CA ARG A 29 15.40 2.69 -5.45
C ARG A 29 14.99 3.66 -4.32
N GLY A 30 14.37 4.80 -4.65
CA GLY A 30 13.82 5.77 -3.69
C GLY A 30 12.40 5.46 -3.18
N GLY A 31 11.71 4.49 -3.81
CA GLY A 31 10.33 4.12 -3.50
C GLY A 31 9.30 5.19 -3.91
N TYR A 32 8.17 4.79 -4.51
CA TYR A 32 7.04 5.70 -4.71
C TYR A 32 6.44 6.16 -3.38
N CYS A 33 6.54 5.31 -2.35
CA CYS A 33 6.00 5.59 -1.02
C CYS A 33 7.04 6.21 -0.10
N ARG A 34 6.75 7.44 0.36
CA ARG A 34 7.56 8.17 1.35
C ARG A 34 7.26 7.81 2.80
N TYR A 35 6.19 7.07 3.02
CA TYR A 35 5.86 6.53 4.33
C TYR A 35 6.31 5.07 4.46
N ARG A 36 6.77 4.70 5.66
CA ARG A 36 7.03 3.30 6.05
C ARG A 36 6.00 2.85 7.11
N PRO A 37 5.41 1.65 6.96
CA PRO A 37 5.43 0.78 5.79
C PRO A 37 4.83 1.46 4.54
N THR A 38 5.12 0.92 3.35
CA THR A 38 4.67 1.49 2.07
C THR A 38 3.15 1.60 2.01
N CYS A 39 2.61 2.44 1.14
CA CYS A 39 1.17 2.68 1.01
C CYS A 39 0.40 1.39 0.69
N SER A 40 0.97 0.52 -0.15
CA SER A 40 0.40 -0.79 -0.49
C SER A 40 0.40 -1.75 0.71
N GLN A 41 1.49 -1.78 1.48
CA GLN A 41 1.62 -2.62 2.68
C GLN A 41 0.76 -2.11 3.84
N TYR A 42 0.64 -0.79 3.99
CA TYR A 42 -0.30 -0.15 4.90
C TYR A 42 -1.74 -0.51 4.53
N THR A 43 -2.10 -0.46 3.25
CA THR A 43 -3.44 -0.84 2.78
C THR A 43 -3.74 -2.31 3.07
N TYR A 44 -2.77 -3.19 2.85
CA TYR A 44 -2.88 -4.60 3.20
C TYR A 44 -3.15 -4.79 4.71
N GLN A 45 -2.31 -4.18 5.56
CA GLN A 45 -2.46 -4.24 7.02
C GLN A 45 -3.78 -3.62 7.49
N ALA A 46 -4.21 -2.52 6.87
CA ALA A 46 -5.45 -1.84 7.23
C ALA A 46 -6.68 -2.68 6.83
N ILE A 47 -6.66 -3.36 5.69
CA ILE A 47 -7.73 -4.29 5.27
C ILE A 47 -7.72 -5.54 6.13
N GLU A 48 -6.54 -6.00 6.53
CA GLU A 48 -6.40 -7.08 7.50
C GLU A 48 -7.00 -6.68 8.84
N LYS A 49 -6.70 -5.49 9.37
CA LYS A 49 -7.18 -5.10 10.70
C LYS A 49 -8.63 -4.62 10.74
N TYR A 50 -9.02 -3.77 9.79
CA TYR A 50 -10.29 -3.04 9.80
C TYR A 50 -11.31 -3.54 8.76
N GLY A 51 -10.95 -4.51 7.92
CA GLY A 51 -11.78 -5.00 6.83
C GLY A 51 -11.67 -4.17 5.55
N VAL A 52 -12.28 -4.65 4.46
CA VAL A 52 -12.04 -4.14 3.09
C VAL A 52 -12.43 -2.67 2.95
N TRP A 53 -13.61 -2.27 3.41
CA TRP A 53 -14.12 -0.92 3.24
C TRP A 53 -13.30 0.13 4.01
N ARG A 54 -13.12 -0.06 5.33
CA ARG A 54 -12.31 0.84 6.16
C ARG A 54 -10.83 0.80 5.77
N GLY A 55 -10.27 -0.38 5.53
CA GLY A 55 -8.88 -0.54 5.15
C GLY A 55 -8.54 0.11 3.81
N SER A 56 -9.43 -0.02 2.81
CA SER A 56 -9.25 0.64 1.51
C SER A 56 -9.34 2.16 1.64
N GLY A 57 -10.28 2.68 2.45
CA GLY A 57 -10.37 4.12 2.71
C GLY A 57 -9.10 4.69 3.35
N LEU A 58 -8.56 4.02 4.38
CA LEU A 58 -7.31 4.41 5.04
C LEU A 58 -6.11 4.33 4.08
N GLY A 59 -6.05 3.29 3.27
CA GLY A 59 -5.01 3.10 2.24
C GLY A 59 -5.03 4.18 1.16
N LEU A 60 -6.21 4.46 0.58
CA LEU A 60 -6.40 5.50 -0.43
C LEU A 60 -6.02 6.88 0.11
N LEU A 61 -6.50 7.24 1.30
CA LEU A 61 -6.17 8.51 1.93
C LEU A 61 -4.66 8.69 2.10
N ARG A 62 -3.94 7.61 2.43
CA ARG A 62 -2.48 7.61 2.54
C ARG A 62 -1.79 7.73 1.19
N ILE A 63 -2.31 7.11 0.13
CA ILE A 63 -1.81 7.27 -1.25
C ILE A 63 -1.91 8.74 -1.68
N PHE A 64 -3.05 9.40 -1.44
CA PHE A 64 -3.20 10.84 -1.72
C PHE A 64 -2.23 11.71 -0.93
N ARG A 65 -1.94 11.36 0.32
CA ARG A 65 -0.91 12.05 1.13
C ARG A 65 0.52 11.72 0.69
N CYS A 66 0.71 10.68 -0.10
CA CYS A 66 2.03 10.23 -0.54
C CYS A 66 2.42 10.91 -1.86
N HIS A 67 2.80 12.19 -1.76
CA HIS A 67 3.28 12.99 -2.90
C HIS A 67 4.76 13.40 -2.73
N PRO A 68 5.44 13.80 -3.83
CA PRO A 68 6.86 14.23 -3.83
C PRO A 68 7.20 15.46 -2.97
N TRP A 69 6.22 16.12 -2.33
CA TRP A 69 6.47 17.14 -1.27
C TRP A 69 6.05 16.80 0.18
N SER A 70 5.35 15.68 0.44
CA SER A 70 5.15 15.14 1.80
C SER A 70 6.45 14.81 2.58
N LYS A 71 6.63 15.24 3.83
CA LYS A 71 7.83 14.88 4.61
C LYS A 71 8.12 13.36 4.71
N GLY A 72 7.12 12.51 4.46
CA GLY A 72 7.23 11.07 4.69
C GLY A 72 7.38 10.76 6.18
N GLY A 73 7.63 9.50 6.52
CA GLY A 73 7.84 9.09 7.91
C GLY A 73 7.34 7.68 8.23
N PHE A 74 7.51 7.27 9.49
CA PHE A 74 7.00 6.00 9.98
C PHE A 74 5.56 6.17 10.48
N ASP A 75 4.60 5.51 9.82
CA ASP A 75 3.19 5.56 10.19
C ASP A 75 2.57 4.16 10.02
N PRO A 76 2.78 3.23 10.97
CA PRO A 76 2.21 1.89 10.89
C PRO A 76 0.70 1.91 11.13
N VAL A 77 0.00 0.88 10.66
CA VAL A 77 -1.41 0.67 10.99
C VAL A 77 -1.52 0.41 12.50
N LYS A 78 -2.20 1.32 13.21
CA LYS A 78 -2.43 1.22 14.66
C LYS A 78 -3.32 0.06 15.00
#